data_AF-A0A918JWI7-F1
#
_entry.id   AF-A0A918JWI7-F1
#
_cell.length_a   1.000
_cell.length_b   1.000
_cell.length_c   1.000
_cell.angle_alpha   90.00
_cell.angle_beta   90.00
_cell.angle_gamma   90.00
#
_symmetry.space_group_name_H-M   'P 1'
#
loop_
_entity.id
_entity.type
_entity.pdbx_description
1 polymer ?
#
loop_
_entity_poly.entity_id
_entity_poly.type
_entity_poly.pdbx_seq_one_letter_code
_entity_poly.pdbx_strand_id
1 'polypeptide(L)'
;MFEKIKHKILLFLVALSISTISSSQTSNKKFNCLSIDTMGLLKKSFDSFEKDLFNHYEFNNDSIKTYRTFLTELYSLSINLRKLPSDTSIELARMFKKKAKDKSSLWVLLSTYDDQMEASKETSTPKTDTKNEEEIMTFNYRGGFIQCLKNNSSSNSFKDIINTLEYDGNVSPSLIAQRLHDLPTKELNSPEVKNFIAFDIYYSILLIIEKAFK
;
A
#
# COMPACT_ATOMS: atom_id res chain seq x y z
N MET A 1 -64.12 18.53 27.70
CA MET A 1 -62.85 19.27 27.90
C MET A 1 -61.68 18.33 28.24
N PHE A 2 -61.89 17.32 29.09
CA PHE A 2 -60.84 16.36 29.50
C PHE A 2 -60.26 15.46 28.39
N GLU A 3 -61.02 15.08 27.36
CA GLU A 3 -60.51 14.21 26.28
C GLU A 3 -59.45 14.88 25.38
N LYS A 4 -59.61 16.18 25.09
CA LYS A 4 -58.63 16.93 24.26
C LYS A 4 -57.27 17.06 24.95
N ILE A 5 -57.24 17.04 26.28
CA ILE A 5 -56.01 17.11 27.09
C ILE A 5 -55.28 15.75 27.05
N LYS A 6 -56.03 14.63 27.13
CA LYS A 6 -55.45 13.29 27.05
C LYS A 6 -54.78 13.00 25.69
N HIS A 7 -55.40 13.43 24.59
CA HIS A 7 -54.81 13.28 23.25
C HIS A 7 -53.53 14.10 23.07
N LYS A 8 -53.47 15.32 23.63
CA LYS A 8 -52.25 16.15 23.58
C LYS A 8 -51.11 15.57 24.42
N ILE A 9 -51.40 14.97 25.57
CA ILE A 9 -50.40 14.31 26.42
C ILE A 9 -49.89 13.02 25.76
N LEU A 10 -50.77 12.24 25.12
CA LEU A 10 -50.38 11.03 24.39
C LEU A 10 -49.48 11.34 23.18
N LEU A 11 -49.81 12.38 22.40
CA LEU A 11 -48.97 12.84 21.29
C LEU A 11 -47.61 13.37 21.75
N PHE A 12 -47.55 14.02 22.91
CA PHE A 12 -46.29 14.50 23.48
C PHE A 12 -45.40 13.34 23.97
N LEU A 13 -45.99 12.30 24.56
CA LEU A 13 -45.27 11.10 25.00
C LEU A 13 -44.76 10.23 23.84
N VAL A 14 -45.50 10.17 22.72
CA VAL A 14 -45.06 9.47 21.49
C VAL A 14 -43.99 10.26 20.73
N ALA A 15 -43.99 11.60 20.83
CA ALA A 15 -42.92 12.42 20.24
C ALA A 15 -41.59 12.33 21.00
N LEU A 16 -41.62 12.11 22.32
CA LEU A 16 -40.42 11.98 23.15
C LEU A 16 -39.71 10.63 23.02
N SER A 17 -40.38 9.59 22.56
CA SER A 17 -39.81 8.24 22.41
C SER A 17 -39.06 8.00 21.08
N ILE A 18 -39.04 8.97 20.16
CA ILE A 18 -38.36 8.84 18.85
C ILE A 18 -36.92 9.40 18.88
N SER A 19 -36.48 10.03 19.98
CA SER A 19 -35.21 10.79 20.00
C SER A 19 -33.98 10.05 20.54
N THR A 20 -34.03 8.74 20.76
CA THR A 20 -32.84 7.96 21.17
C THR A 20 -32.49 6.87 20.17
N ILE A 21 -32.34 7.24 18.89
CA ILE A 21 -31.43 6.50 18.01
C ILE A 21 -30.05 7.06 18.31
N SER A 22 -29.43 6.53 19.35
CA SER A 22 -28.00 6.66 19.57
C SER A 22 -27.32 6.09 18.33
N SER A 23 -26.80 6.96 17.48
CA SER A 23 -25.82 6.56 16.48
C SER A 23 -24.62 6.07 17.26
N SER A 24 -24.53 4.75 17.43
CA SER A 24 -23.27 4.10 17.74
C SER A 24 -22.35 4.40 16.56
N GLN A 25 -21.65 5.53 16.64
CA GLN A 25 -20.45 5.78 15.86
C GLN A 25 -19.49 4.67 16.26
N THR A 26 -19.48 3.59 15.49
CA THR A 26 -18.32 2.72 15.42
C THR A 26 -17.19 3.64 14.98
N SER A 27 -16.38 4.10 15.94
CA SER A 27 -15.11 4.71 15.61
C SER A 27 -14.36 3.62 14.86
N ASN A 28 -14.29 3.72 13.53
CA ASN A 28 -13.41 2.92 12.72
C ASN A 28 -11.99 3.28 13.18
N LYS A 29 -11.49 2.58 14.20
CA LYS A 29 -10.10 2.67 14.61
C LYS A 29 -9.30 2.24 13.40
N LYS A 30 -8.72 3.22 12.69
CA LYS A 30 -7.79 2.97 11.60
C LYS A 30 -6.67 2.09 12.14
N PHE A 31 -6.61 0.86 11.68
CA PHE A 31 -5.63 -0.10 12.15
C PHE A 31 -4.25 0.27 11.56
N ASN A 32 -3.21 0.28 12.38
CA ASN A 32 -1.87 0.59 11.89
C ASN A 32 -1.28 -0.62 11.16
N CYS A 33 -1.27 -0.62 9.83
CA CYS A 33 -0.74 -1.75 9.06
C CYS A 33 0.77 -2.01 9.29
N LEU A 34 1.52 -1.00 9.78
CA LEU A 34 2.93 -1.16 10.14
C LEU A 34 3.14 -1.97 11.43
N SER A 35 2.09 -2.24 12.21
CA SER A 35 2.19 -3.07 13.42
C SER A 35 1.87 -4.54 13.18
N ILE A 36 1.66 -4.94 11.91
CA ILE A 36 1.40 -6.34 11.56
C ILE A 36 2.65 -7.20 11.79
N ASP A 37 3.83 -6.60 11.69
CA ASP A 37 5.06 -7.32 11.90
C ASP A 37 5.58 -7.17 13.33
N THR A 38 5.73 -8.31 14.01
CA THR A 38 6.12 -8.35 15.42
C THR A 38 7.54 -7.85 15.67
N MET A 39 8.37 -7.80 14.63
CA MET A 39 9.77 -7.36 14.69
C MET A 39 9.94 -5.85 14.42
N GLY A 40 8.86 -5.15 14.05
CA GLY A 40 8.87 -3.71 13.71
C GLY A 40 9.74 -3.35 12.51
N LEU A 41 10.11 -4.33 11.69
CA LEU A 41 10.78 -4.18 10.41
C LEU A 41 9.98 -3.29 9.46
N LEU A 42 8.65 -3.43 9.36
CA LEU A 42 7.83 -2.58 8.50
C LEU A 42 7.94 -1.11 8.95
N LYS A 43 7.78 -0.85 10.25
CA LYS A 43 7.90 0.51 10.76
C LYS A 43 9.29 1.09 10.49
N LYS A 44 10.36 0.35 10.80
CA LYS A 44 11.75 0.77 10.54
C LYS A 44 11.98 1.07 9.06
N SER A 45 11.43 0.22 8.19
CA SER A 45 11.54 0.39 6.74
C SER A 45 10.84 1.64 6.25
N PHE A 46 9.62 1.90 6.73
CA PHE A 46 8.89 3.12 6.39
C PHE A 46 9.61 4.38 6.91
N ASP A 47 10.08 4.36 8.17
CA ASP A 47 10.82 5.48 8.74
C ASP A 47 12.12 5.77 7.95
N SER A 48 12.84 4.72 7.53
CA SER A 48 14.07 4.84 6.72
C SER A 48 13.78 5.41 5.32
N PHE A 49 12.71 4.94 4.68
CA PHE A 49 12.24 5.48 3.40
C PHE A 49 11.90 6.97 3.52
N GLU A 50 11.12 7.38 4.52
CA GLU A 50 10.79 8.79 4.75
C GLU A 50 12.07 9.61 4.93
N LYS A 51 12.99 9.14 5.77
CA LYS A 51 14.25 9.85 6.01
C LYS A 51 15.06 10.03 4.71
N ASP A 52 15.20 8.98 3.92
CA ASP A 52 15.94 9.04 2.65
C ASP A 52 15.30 10.01 1.67
N LEU A 53 13.96 9.97 1.56
CA LEU A 53 13.20 10.81 0.65
C LEU A 53 13.34 12.29 1.00
N PHE A 54 13.12 12.65 2.26
CA PHE A 54 13.15 14.04 2.70
C PHE A 54 14.57 14.62 2.75
N ASN A 55 15.58 13.78 3.03
CA ASN A 55 16.99 14.20 2.94
C ASN A 55 17.44 14.42 1.49
N HIS A 56 16.88 13.67 0.53
CA HIS A 56 17.26 13.80 -0.88
C HIS A 56 16.69 15.08 -1.51
N TYR A 57 15.42 15.38 -1.24
CA TYR A 57 14.72 16.49 -1.90
C TYR A 57 14.74 17.82 -1.13
N GLU A 58 14.92 17.79 0.19
CA GLU A 58 15.09 18.98 1.05
C GLU A 58 14.01 20.08 0.89
N PHE A 59 12.77 19.72 0.55
CA PHE A 59 11.67 20.67 0.37
C PHE A 59 11.04 21.18 1.67
N ASN A 60 11.84 21.43 2.72
CA ASN A 60 11.38 21.97 4.01
C ASN A 60 10.17 21.20 4.60
N ASN A 61 10.20 19.87 4.52
CA ASN A 61 9.11 18.98 4.97
C ASN A 61 7.78 19.10 4.19
N ASP A 62 7.75 19.71 3.00
CA ASP A 62 6.59 19.64 2.12
C ASP A 62 6.40 18.22 1.59
N SER A 63 5.57 17.45 2.28
CA SER A 63 5.33 16.05 1.95
C SER A 63 4.67 15.86 0.59
N ILE A 64 3.78 16.75 0.16
CA ILE A 64 3.10 16.59 -1.13
C ILE A 64 4.10 16.78 -2.26
N LYS A 65 4.86 17.87 -2.20
CA LYS A 65 5.88 18.16 -3.21
C LYS A 65 6.94 17.06 -3.25
N THR A 66 7.43 16.63 -2.09
CA THR A 66 8.45 15.57 -1.97
C THR A 66 7.98 14.27 -2.64
N TYR A 67 6.79 13.79 -2.30
CA TYR A 67 6.25 12.56 -2.88
C TYR A 67 5.92 12.70 -4.37
N ARG A 68 5.34 13.84 -4.80
CA ARG A 68 5.06 14.07 -6.23
C ARG A 68 6.35 14.10 -7.04
N THR A 69 7.38 14.82 -6.60
CA THR A 69 8.66 14.88 -7.30
C THR A 69 9.30 13.49 -7.40
N PHE A 70 9.30 12.71 -6.31
CA PHE A 70 9.78 11.33 -6.34
C PHE A 70 9.07 10.47 -7.38
N LEU A 71 7.73 10.48 -7.37
CA LEU A 71 6.94 9.73 -8.34
C LEU A 71 7.18 10.23 -9.77
N THR A 72 7.30 11.55 -9.98
CA THR A 72 7.63 12.17 -11.26
C THR A 72 8.97 11.69 -11.80
N GLU A 73 10.02 11.71 -10.98
CA GLU A 73 11.34 11.26 -11.41
C GLU A 73 11.38 9.75 -11.69
N LEU A 74 10.58 8.97 -10.96
CA LEU A 74 10.42 7.54 -11.21
C LEU A 74 9.70 7.24 -12.52
N TYR A 75 8.51 7.81 -12.77
CA TYR A 75 7.78 7.49 -14.01
C TYR A 75 8.42 8.13 -15.25
N SER A 76 9.17 9.23 -15.08
CA SER A 76 9.99 9.82 -16.15
C SER A 76 11.36 9.15 -16.32
N LEU A 77 11.69 8.17 -15.47
CA LEU A 77 12.97 7.45 -15.47
C LEU A 77 14.20 8.36 -15.32
N SER A 78 14.04 9.51 -14.66
CA SER A 78 15.11 10.50 -14.44
C SER A 78 15.79 10.38 -13.08
N ILE A 79 15.23 9.59 -12.16
CA ILE A 79 15.78 9.42 -10.81
C ILE A 79 17.13 8.69 -10.81
N ASN A 80 18.09 9.19 -10.02
CA ASN A 80 19.33 8.49 -9.76
C ASN A 80 19.19 7.56 -8.54
N LEU A 81 18.76 6.33 -8.80
CA LEU A 81 18.48 5.33 -7.77
C LEU A 81 19.69 4.95 -6.89
N ARG A 82 20.92 5.29 -7.30
CA ARG A 82 22.13 5.04 -6.48
C ARG A 82 22.39 6.09 -5.42
N LYS A 83 21.76 7.27 -5.54
CA LYS A 83 21.98 8.42 -4.63
C LYS A 83 20.85 8.61 -3.62
N LEU A 84 19.74 7.91 -3.79
CA LEU A 84 18.56 8.03 -2.95
C LEU A 84 18.68 7.23 -1.64
N PRO A 85 18.99 5.91 -1.67
CA PRO A 85 18.94 5.11 -0.45
C PRO A 85 20.15 5.34 0.46
N SER A 86 19.90 5.36 1.77
CA SER A 86 20.94 5.22 2.78
C SER A 86 21.36 3.76 2.97
N ASP A 87 22.52 3.54 3.60
CA ASP A 87 22.99 2.20 3.97
C ASP A 87 21.95 1.43 4.81
N THR A 88 21.20 2.15 5.65
CA THR A 88 20.12 1.55 6.46
C THR A 88 19.02 0.97 5.57
N SER A 89 18.55 1.70 4.57
CA SER A 89 17.54 1.20 3.62
C SER A 89 18.05 0.03 2.79
N ILE A 90 19.33 0.03 2.40
CA ILE A 90 19.96 -1.11 1.71
C ILE A 90 20.03 -2.35 2.61
N GLU A 91 20.41 -2.21 3.88
CA GLU A 91 20.40 -3.31 4.83
C GLU A 91 18.99 -3.88 5.06
N LEU A 92 17.98 -3.01 5.15
CA LEU A 92 16.57 -3.39 5.27
C LEU A 92 16.11 -4.18 4.04
N ALA A 93 16.45 -3.74 2.82
CA ALA A 93 16.18 -4.48 1.60
C ALA A 93 16.84 -5.87 1.61
N ARG A 94 18.10 -5.98 2.03
CA ARG A 94 18.80 -7.28 2.17
C ARG A 94 18.12 -8.19 3.18
N MET A 95 17.60 -7.66 4.28
CA MET A 95 16.83 -8.45 5.26
C MET A 95 15.52 -8.97 4.66
N PHE A 96 14.82 -8.16 3.87
CA PHE A 96 13.62 -8.59 3.17
C PHE A 96 13.92 -9.72 2.17
N LYS A 97 14.99 -9.59 1.39
CA LYS A 97 15.44 -10.63 0.45
C LYS A 97 15.77 -11.96 1.13
N LYS A 98 16.43 -11.92 2.30
CA LYS A 98 16.72 -13.12 3.10
C LYS A 98 15.46 -13.83 3.59
N LYS A 99 14.40 -13.07 3.87
CA LYS A 99 13.11 -13.55 4.36
C LYS A 99 12.10 -13.84 3.26
N ALA A 100 12.47 -13.68 1.99
CA ALA A 100 11.53 -13.82 0.88
C ALA A 100 10.87 -15.21 0.77
N LYS A 101 11.52 -16.24 1.33
CA LYS A 101 10.99 -17.61 1.39
C LYS A 101 10.03 -17.86 2.57
N ASP A 102 9.91 -16.89 3.49
CA ASP A 102 9.00 -17.00 4.62
C ASP A 102 7.56 -16.80 4.14
N LYS A 103 6.62 -17.58 4.68
CA LYS A 103 5.18 -17.45 4.33
C LYS A 103 4.58 -16.09 4.67
N SER A 104 5.24 -15.32 5.54
CA SER A 104 4.87 -13.96 5.95
C SER A 104 5.61 -12.87 5.16
N SER A 105 6.40 -13.24 4.15
CA SER A 105 7.10 -12.29 3.28
C SER A 105 6.12 -11.33 2.59
N LEU A 106 6.51 -10.06 2.46
CA LEU A 106 5.78 -9.11 1.63
C LEU A 106 6.01 -9.35 0.14
N TRP A 107 6.99 -10.17 -0.22
CA TRP A 107 7.37 -10.48 -1.59
C TRP A 107 7.13 -11.95 -1.91
N VAL A 108 6.71 -12.22 -3.13
CA VAL A 108 6.50 -13.56 -3.70
C VAL A 108 7.23 -13.66 -5.03
N LEU A 109 7.39 -14.88 -5.54
CA LEU A 109 7.94 -15.09 -6.88
C LEU A 109 6.97 -14.56 -7.94
N LEU A 110 7.47 -13.84 -8.94
CA LEU A 110 6.65 -13.29 -10.02
C LEU A 110 5.86 -14.40 -10.75
N SER A 111 6.49 -15.57 -10.95
CA SER A 111 5.85 -16.76 -11.55
C SER A 111 4.57 -17.20 -10.83
N THR A 112 4.41 -16.87 -9.54
CA THR A 112 3.19 -17.18 -8.78
C THR A 112 1.95 -16.46 -9.34
N TYR A 113 2.12 -15.31 -10.00
CA TYR A 113 1.04 -14.58 -10.67
C TYR A 113 0.76 -15.14 -12.06
N ASP A 114 1.80 -15.46 -12.82
CA ASP A 114 1.69 -16.01 -14.17
C ASP A 114 0.96 -17.36 -14.18
N ASP A 115 1.33 -18.26 -13.25
CA ASP A 115 0.73 -19.59 -13.13
C ASP A 115 -0.76 -19.52 -12.75
N GLN A 116 -1.17 -18.50 -12.00
CA GLN A 116 -2.57 -18.32 -11.61
C GLN A 116 -3.40 -17.66 -12.72
N MET A 117 -2.81 -16.77 -13.53
CA MET A 117 -3.44 -16.28 -14.76
C MET A 117 -3.60 -17.39 -15.80
N GLU A 118 -2.60 -18.27 -15.95
CA GLU A 118 -2.67 -19.42 -16.85
C GLU A 118 -3.65 -20.49 -16.37
N ALA A 119 -3.71 -20.80 -15.07
CA ALA A 119 -4.70 -21.74 -14.51
C ALA A 119 -6.15 -21.28 -14.71
N SER A 120 -6.39 -19.98 -14.95
CA SER A 120 -7.70 -19.42 -15.29
C SER A 120 -8.05 -19.47 -16.79
N LYS A 121 -7.10 -19.90 -17.64
CA LYS A 121 -7.28 -20.08 -19.08
C LYS A 121 -7.11 -21.57 -19.40
N GLU A 122 -8.22 -22.28 -19.65
CA GLU A 122 -8.17 -23.66 -20.16
C GLU A 122 -7.52 -23.71 -21.55
N THR A 123 -6.19 -23.76 -21.64
CA THR A 123 -5.45 -24.32 -22.78
C THR A 123 -3.97 -24.47 -22.43
N SER A 124 -3.54 -25.69 -22.19
CA SER A 124 -2.16 -26.06 -21.86
C SER A 124 -1.29 -26.13 -23.12
N THR A 125 -0.22 -25.34 -23.14
CA THR A 125 0.98 -25.63 -23.94
C THR A 125 2.18 -25.78 -23.00
N PRO A 126 3.18 -26.62 -23.33
CA PRO A 126 4.24 -26.98 -22.38
C PRO A 126 5.23 -25.82 -22.21
N LYS A 127 5.37 -25.31 -20.98
CA LYS A 127 6.43 -24.35 -20.60
C LYS A 127 7.80 -25.03 -20.70
N THR A 128 8.72 -24.38 -21.39
CA THR A 128 10.12 -24.81 -21.56
C THR A 128 10.92 -24.41 -20.32
N ASP A 129 11.52 -25.38 -19.64
CA ASP A 129 12.38 -25.19 -18.47
C ASP A 129 13.63 -24.35 -18.83
N THR A 130 13.59 -23.05 -18.52
CA THR A 130 14.79 -22.21 -18.57
C THR A 130 15.38 -22.15 -17.16
N LYS A 131 16.26 -23.11 -16.84
CA LYS A 131 17.07 -23.12 -15.62
C LYS A 131 18.19 -22.09 -15.72
N ASN A 132 18.24 -21.15 -14.76
CA ASN A 132 19.34 -20.26 -14.34
C ASN A 132 19.07 -18.73 -14.35
N GLU A 133 17.82 -18.27 -14.40
CA GLU A 133 17.53 -16.85 -14.11
C GLU A 133 17.31 -16.67 -12.59
N GLU A 134 17.90 -15.63 -11.98
CA GLU A 134 17.59 -15.27 -10.60
C GLU A 134 16.08 -15.01 -10.51
N GLU A 135 15.38 -15.84 -9.74
CA GLU A 135 13.95 -15.75 -9.54
C GLU A 135 13.54 -14.30 -9.16
N ILE A 136 12.79 -13.65 -10.05
CA ILE A 136 12.35 -12.27 -9.87
C ILE A 136 11.26 -12.25 -8.79
N MET A 137 11.49 -11.48 -7.74
CA MET A 137 10.51 -11.25 -6.68
C MET A 137 9.64 -10.05 -7.02
N THR A 138 8.35 -10.14 -6.72
CA THR A 138 7.40 -9.04 -6.81
C THR A 138 6.67 -8.87 -5.48
N PHE A 139 6.06 -7.71 -5.27
CA PHE A 139 5.27 -7.45 -4.07
C PHE A 139 4.01 -8.33 -4.06
N ASN A 140 3.64 -8.85 -2.89
CA ASN A 140 2.50 -9.73 -2.73
C ASN A 140 1.21 -8.91 -2.61
N TYR A 141 0.62 -8.54 -3.74
CA TYR A 141 -0.66 -7.83 -3.84
C TYR A 141 -1.84 -8.55 -3.18
N ARG A 142 -1.72 -9.85 -2.88
CA ARG A 142 -2.75 -10.64 -2.16
C ARG A 142 -2.38 -10.89 -0.69
N GLY A 143 -1.26 -10.34 -0.22
CA GLY A 143 -0.74 -10.52 1.13
C GLY A 143 -1.47 -9.70 2.19
N GLY A 144 -1.36 -10.11 3.45
CA GLY A 144 -2.07 -9.45 4.55
C GLY A 144 -1.75 -7.96 4.73
N PHE A 145 -0.51 -7.55 4.44
CA PHE A 145 -0.09 -6.15 4.57
C PHE A 145 -0.81 -5.24 3.57
N ILE A 146 -0.81 -5.57 2.29
CA ILE A 146 -1.48 -4.76 1.27
C ILE A 146 -3.01 -4.80 1.42
N GLN A 147 -3.58 -5.94 1.81
CA GLN A 147 -5.01 -6.02 2.14
C GLN A 147 -5.35 -5.11 3.32
N CYS A 148 -4.47 -5.00 4.32
CA CYS A 148 -4.63 -4.03 5.40
C CYS A 148 -4.65 -2.59 4.87
N LEU A 149 -3.69 -2.21 4.00
CA LEU A 149 -3.65 -0.86 3.41
C LEU A 149 -4.92 -0.57 2.61
N LYS A 150 -5.36 -1.52 1.77
CA LYS A 150 -6.58 -1.41 0.95
C LYS A 150 -7.81 -1.21 1.82
N ASN A 151 -7.99 -2.02 2.86
CA ASN A 151 -9.18 -2.02 3.71
C ASN A 151 -9.25 -0.79 4.64
N ASN A 152 -8.11 -0.24 5.05
CA ASN A 152 -8.06 0.96 5.88
C ASN A 152 -8.12 2.27 5.09
N SER A 153 -7.84 2.23 3.79
CA SER A 153 -7.89 3.42 2.95
C SER A 153 -9.32 3.90 2.70
N SER A 154 -9.51 5.22 2.69
CA SER A 154 -10.74 5.86 2.22
C SER A 154 -10.69 6.27 0.74
N SER A 155 -9.55 6.10 0.08
CA SER A 155 -9.37 6.44 -1.34
C SER A 155 -9.88 5.31 -2.22
N ASN A 156 -10.89 5.59 -3.04
CA ASN A 156 -11.39 4.63 -4.02
C ASN A 156 -10.35 4.42 -5.14
N SER A 157 -9.71 5.49 -5.62
CA SER A 157 -8.67 5.40 -6.65
C SER A 157 -7.49 4.53 -6.21
N PHE A 158 -7.06 4.65 -4.95
CA PHE A 158 -6.03 3.76 -4.41
C PHE A 158 -6.50 2.31 -4.35
N LYS A 159 -7.73 2.04 -3.88
CA LYS A 159 -8.30 0.69 -3.88
C LYS A 159 -8.35 0.10 -5.28
N ASP A 160 -8.69 0.89 -6.29
CA ASP A 160 -8.74 0.46 -7.69
C ASP A 160 -7.35 0.13 -8.25
N ILE A 161 -6.32 0.90 -7.86
CA ILE A 161 -4.92 0.56 -8.16
C ILE A 161 -4.58 -0.81 -7.58
N ILE A 162 -4.88 -1.05 -6.29
CA ILE A 162 -4.58 -2.33 -5.66
C ILE A 162 -5.38 -3.48 -6.28
N ASN A 163 -6.68 -3.31 -6.55
CA ASN A 163 -7.51 -4.32 -7.19
C ASN A 163 -6.97 -4.69 -8.59
N THR A 164 -6.42 -3.72 -9.33
CA THR A 164 -5.77 -3.99 -10.62
C THR A 164 -4.52 -4.85 -10.43
N LEU A 165 -3.68 -4.51 -9.45
CA LEU A 165 -2.42 -5.22 -9.17
C LEU A 165 -2.64 -6.61 -8.56
N GLU A 166 -3.76 -6.83 -7.87
CA GLU A 166 -4.20 -8.16 -7.41
C GLU A 166 -4.51 -9.11 -8.57
N TYR A 167 -5.03 -8.57 -9.67
CA TYR A 167 -5.35 -9.31 -10.89
C TYR A 167 -4.12 -9.52 -11.77
N ASP A 168 -3.38 -8.43 -12.03
CA ASP A 168 -2.15 -8.43 -12.82
C ASP A 168 -1.03 -7.74 -12.02
N GLY A 169 -0.19 -8.56 -11.39
CA GLY A 169 0.95 -8.10 -10.60
C GLY A 169 2.20 -7.80 -11.43
N ASN A 170 2.18 -8.06 -12.74
CA ASN A 170 3.32 -7.86 -13.64
C ASN A 170 3.31 -6.46 -14.27
N VAL A 171 3.20 -5.44 -13.41
CA VAL A 171 3.18 -4.03 -13.82
C VAL A 171 4.49 -3.37 -13.42
N SER A 172 5.09 -2.59 -14.33
CA SER A 172 6.35 -1.89 -14.04
C SER A 172 6.17 -0.83 -12.94
N PRO A 173 7.16 -0.65 -12.06
CA PRO A 173 7.10 0.40 -11.02
C PRO A 173 6.87 1.81 -11.56
N SER A 174 7.33 2.12 -12.77
CA SER A 174 7.11 3.44 -13.41
C SER A 174 5.63 3.69 -13.73
N LEU A 175 4.90 2.67 -14.21
CA LEU A 175 3.47 2.78 -14.48
C LEU A 175 2.66 2.91 -13.18
N ILE A 176 3.05 2.15 -12.14
CA ILE A 176 2.44 2.28 -10.82
C ILE A 176 2.69 3.69 -10.27
N ALA A 177 3.93 4.20 -10.36
CA ALA A 177 4.29 5.54 -9.91
C ALA A 177 3.49 6.64 -10.62
N GLN A 178 3.25 6.51 -11.93
CA GLN A 178 2.39 7.44 -12.67
C GLN A 178 0.97 7.47 -12.12
N ARG A 179 0.35 6.28 -11.91
CA ARG A 179 -1.02 6.21 -11.36
C ARG A 179 -1.12 6.80 -9.95
N LEU A 180 -0.10 6.58 -9.11
CA LEU A 180 -0.03 7.15 -7.77
C LEU A 180 0.17 8.67 -7.81
N HIS A 181 0.97 9.19 -8.74
CA HIS A 181 1.20 10.62 -8.90
C HIS A 181 -0.10 11.37 -9.24
N ASP A 182 -0.97 10.74 -10.03
CA ASP A 182 -2.22 11.33 -10.50
C ASP A 182 -3.33 11.30 -9.44
N LEU A 183 -3.08 10.68 -8.27
CA LEU A 183 -4.02 10.73 -7.16
C LEU A 183 -4.26 12.16 -6.68
N PRO A 184 -5.49 12.48 -6.22
CA PRO A 184 -5.76 13.74 -5.54
C PRO A 184 -4.83 13.93 -4.34
N THR A 185 -4.38 15.16 -4.09
CA THR A 185 -3.43 15.49 -3.01
C THR A 185 -3.82 14.91 -1.64
N LYS A 186 -5.11 14.95 -1.30
CA LYS A 186 -5.62 14.38 -0.03
C LYS A 186 -5.40 12.87 0.05
N GLU A 187 -5.54 12.17 -1.05
CA GLU A 187 -5.37 10.72 -1.13
C GLU A 187 -3.89 10.34 -1.15
N LEU A 188 -3.08 11.04 -1.94
CA LEU A 188 -1.62 10.88 -1.95
C LEU A 188 -1.01 11.08 -0.55
N ASN A 189 -1.55 12.03 0.23
CA ASN A 189 -1.05 12.30 1.58
C ASN A 189 -1.46 11.25 2.63
N SER A 190 -2.33 10.29 2.26
CA SER A 190 -2.81 9.29 3.21
C SER A 190 -1.68 8.37 3.66
N PRO A 191 -1.67 7.92 4.93
CA PRO A 191 -0.69 6.94 5.40
C PRO A 191 -0.68 5.68 4.54
N GLU A 192 -1.84 5.20 4.08
CA GLU A 192 -1.96 3.97 3.32
C GLU A 192 -1.23 4.06 1.96
N VAL A 193 -1.42 5.17 1.24
CA VAL A 193 -0.73 5.42 -0.04
C VAL A 193 0.77 5.59 0.17
N LYS A 194 1.19 6.32 1.19
CA LYS A 194 2.61 6.51 1.52
C LYS A 194 3.31 5.20 1.86
N ASN A 195 2.66 4.35 2.65
CA ASN A 195 3.14 3.01 2.94
C ASN A 195 3.27 2.19 1.66
N PHE A 196 2.26 2.21 0.78
CA PHE A 196 2.33 1.53 -0.50
C PHE A 196 3.54 1.99 -1.33
N ILE A 197 3.77 3.30 -1.45
CA ILE A 197 4.94 3.87 -2.14
C ILE A 197 6.24 3.35 -1.52
N ALA A 198 6.36 3.32 -0.20
CA ALA A 198 7.56 2.82 0.47
C ALA A 198 7.87 1.37 0.07
N PHE A 199 6.86 0.48 0.13
CA PHE A 199 7.11 -0.96 -0.03
C PHE A 199 7.07 -1.41 -1.49
N ASP A 200 6.04 -1.03 -2.24
CA ASP A 200 5.82 -1.51 -3.60
C ASP A 200 6.70 -0.81 -4.63
N ILE A 201 7.04 0.46 -4.41
CA ILE A 201 7.92 1.21 -5.29
C ILE A 201 9.36 1.19 -4.76
N TYR A 202 9.59 1.83 -3.62
CA TYR A 202 10.96 2.08 -3.15
C TYR A 202 11.71 0.79 -2.78
N TYR A 203 11.17 -0.05 -1.89
CA TYR A 203 11.85 -1.30 -1.52
C TYR A 203 11.86 -2.35 -2.64
N SER A 204 10.83 -2.44 -3.48
CA SER A 204 10.87 -3.31 -4.67
C SER A 204 12.03 -2.95 -5.60
N ILE A 205 12.27 -1.66 -5.84
CA ILE A 205 13.44 -1.20 -6.61
C ILE A 205 14.73 -1.59 -5.88
N LEU A 206 14.85 -1.33 -4.58
CA LEU A 206 16.06 -1.65 -3.82
C LEU A 206 16.38 -3.15 -3.83
N LEU A 207 15.39 -4.04 -3.78
CA LEU A 207 15.61 -5.48 -3.84
C LEU A 207 16.31 -5.94 -5.13
N ILE A 208 16.08 -5.20 -6.22
CA ILE A 208 16.70 -5.43 -7.53
C ILE A 208 18.12 -4.86 -7.54
N ILE A 209 18.32 -3.65 -7.01
CA ILE A 209 19.60 -2.93 -7.16
C ILE A 209 20.55 -3.04 -5.95
N GLU A 210 20.17 -3.69 -4.85
CA GLU A 210 20.95 -3.73 -3.60
C GLU A 210 22.39 -4.25 -3.78
N LYS A 211 22.61 -5.16 -4.74
CA LYS A 211 23.95 -5.68 -5.07
C LYS A 211 24.88 -4.62 -5.67
N ALA A 212 24.33 -3.53 -6.19
CA ALA A 212 25.12 -2.41 -6.73
C ALA A 212 25.74 -1.55 -5.62
N PHE A 213 25.31 -1.74 -4.37
CA PHE A 213 25.85 -1.08 -3.18
C PHE A 213 26.82 -2.05 -2.51
N LYS A 214 28.09 -1.66 -2.38
CA LYS A 214 29.15 -2.50 -1.80
C LYS A 214 29.12 -2.43 -0.28
#